data_AF-A0A9Q1IMK1-F1
#
_entry.id   AF-A0A9Q1IMK1-F1
#
_cell.length_a   1.000
_cell.length_b   1.000
_cell.length_c   1.000
_cell.angle_alpha   90.00
_cell.angle_beta   90.00
_cell.angle_gamma   90.00
#
_symmetry.space_group_name_H-M   'P 1'
#
loop_
_entity.id
_entity.type
_entity.pdbx_description
1 polymer ?
#
loop_
_entity_poly.entity_id
_entity_poly.type
_entity_poly.pdbx_seq_one_letter_code
_entity_poly.pdbx_strand_id
1 'polypeptide(L)'
;MECRKKKLKKGPGDWKTYLTDQKQPTSQMEADMKVTEKVKGTDSDLSEQIKAVTKDSHVRAENTELMLSYQRGHITLPQYKLLLCSLYEIYTALEEELDRNSSHPGVAPIYFPQELARQEALENDLEFLLGQDWKEKLTVPSSTHKYAQRLRQIGKENPIFLVAHAYTRYLGDLSGGQVLGRITQKSLGLSGEEGLSFFSFPGVTSPNRFKQLYRSRMNSVDLTEEEREGVLQEAVRAFEFNIQVFDDLQKMLRVTEAATDWRHRQAQHASRDAAHGAETVKNRLSEKAQMSSSDLSEQIKAVTKDSHVRAENTELMLSYQRGHITLPQYKLLLCSLYEIYRALEKELDRNSSHPGVAPIYFPQELARLETLERDLEFLLGKNWRERIAVPAATHRYTQRLRQISKENPIFLLAHAYTRYLGDLSGGQVLGRITQKSLGLSGEEGLSFFSFPGVTSPNRFKQLYRSRMNSVELTEEEREGVLQEAVRAFEFNIQVFDDLQKMLTVMEETDIRQRRATHKSTSPGDQSVARTFQLPTSLVSASPVMRLVLGVCIALAVAVGMYAR
;
A
#
# COMPACT_ATOMS: atom_id res chain seq x y z
N MET A 1 58.55 -22.95 -39.65
CA MET A 1 57.16 -23.33 -39.97
C MET A 1 56.77 -24.47 -39.06
N GLU A 2 55.99 -24.23 -38.00
CA GLU A 2 55.16 -25.30 -37.44
C GLU A 2 54.01 -24.73 -36.62
N CYS A 3 52.82 -24.97 -37.12
CA CYS A 3 51.55 -24.47 -36.62
C CYS A 3 50.97 -25.53 -35.66
N ARG A 4 50.93 -25.26 -34.36
CA ARG A 4 50.19 -26.10 -33.40
C ARG A 4 48.87 -25.43 -33.03
N LYS A 5 47.79 -25.97 -33.61
CA LYS A 5 46.40 -25.77 -33.22
C LYS A 5 46.22 -26.05 -31.72
N LYS A 6 45.82 -25.04 -30.92
CA LYS A 6 45.11 -25.26 -29.66
C LYS A 6 43.65 -24.85 -29.83
N LYS A 7 42.78 -25.86 -29.90
CA LYS A 7 41.32 -25.70 -29.75
C LYS A 7 41.03 -25.16 -28.36
N LEU A 8 40.55 -23.92 -28.27
CA LEU A 8 39.86 -23.41 -27.07
C LEU A 8 38.43 -23.94 -27.09
N LYS A 9 38.17 -25.01 -26.34
CA LYS A 9 36.82 -25.31 -25.83
C LYS A 9 36.59 -24.37 -24.64
N LYS A 10 35.90 -23.25 -24.85
CA LYS A 10 35.23 -22.52 -23.77
C LYS A 10 33.76 -22.97 -23.78
N GLY A 11 33.32 -23.61 -22.71
CA GLY A 11 31.89 -23.85 -22.45
C GLY A 11 31.18 -22.53 -22.10
N PRO A 12 29.84 -22.54 -21.98
CA PRO A 12 29.06 -21.35 -21.66
C PRO A 12 29.52 -20.77 -20.31
N GLY A 13 29.64 -19.46 -20.25
CA GLY A 13 30.24 -18.73 -19.12
C GLY A 13 29.51 -18.96 -17.81
N ASP A 14 30.27 -19.10 -16.73
CA ASP A 14 29.79 -19.24 -15.36
C ASP A 14 29.11 -17.93 -14.91
N TRP A 15 27.80 -17.84 -15.11
CA TRP A 15 26.97 -16.68 -14.76
C TRP A 15 27.09 -16.28 -13.27
N LYS A 16 27.57 -17.17 -12.39
CA LYS A 16 27.81 -16.89 -10.98
C LYS A 16 28.87 -15.81 -10.76
N THR A 17 29.85 -15.69 -11.66
CA THR A 17 30.84 -14.59 -11.60
C THR A 17 30.24 -13.20 -11.83
N TYR A 18 29.04 -13.13 -12.42
CA TYR A 18 28.33 -11.88 -12.66
C TYR A 18 27.41 -11.48 -11.49
N LEU A 19 27.16 -12.37 -10.53
CA LEU A 19 26.47 -12.03 -9.28
C LEU A 19 27.37 -11.24 -8.31
N THR A 20 28.69 -11.34 -8.48
CA THR A 20 29.69 -10.81 -7.54
C THR A 20 30.17 -9.39 -7.82
N ASP A 21 29.75 -8.76 -8.93
CA ASP A 21 30.24 -7.41 -9.31
C ASP A 21 29.44 -6.26 -8.68
N GLN A 22 28.48 -6.57 -7.79
CA GLN A 22 27.87 -5.59 -6.90
C GLN A 22 28.56 -5.63 -5.53
N LYS A 23 28.98 -4.47 -5.04
CA LYS A 23 29.36 -4.25 -3.63
C LYS A 23 28.39 -5.02 -2.72
N GLN A 24 28.95 -5.71 -1.71
CA GLN A 24 28.28 -6.53 -0.68
C GLN A 24 26.76 -6.65 -0.82
N PRO A 25 26.21 -7.87 -1.03
CA PRO A 25 24.77 -8.06 -1.14
C PRO A 25 24.06 -7.40 0.04
N THR A 26 23.07 -6.58 -0.26
CA THR A 26 22.24 -5.95 0.79
C THR A 26 21.52 -7.05 1.59
N SER A 27 21.15 -6.77 2.84
CA SER A 27 20.44 -7.77 3.68
C SER A 27 19.16 -8.32 3.03
N GLN A 28 18.60 -7.57 2.07
CA GLN A 28 17.42 -7.98 1.29
C GLN A 28 17.78 -8.98 0.18
N MET A 29 18.88 -8.78 -0.55
CA MET A 29 19.36 -9.77 -1.52
C MET A 29 19.64 -11.12 -0.84
N GLU A 30 20.20 -11.10 0.38
CA GLU A 30 20.43 -12.32 1.16
C GLU A 30 19.11 -13.01 1.59
N ALA A 31 18.08 -12.23 1.90
CA ALA A 31 16.76 -12.75 2.24
C ALA A 31 16.06 -13.35 1.02
N ASP A 32 16.11 -12.67 -0.12
CA ASP A 32 15.51 -13.14 -1.38
C ASP A 32 16.22 -14.41 -1.87
N MET A 33 17.55 -14.49 -1.72
CA MET A 33 18.34 -15.69 -2.06
C MET A 33 17.96 -16.90 -1.19
N LYS A 34 17.67 -16.69 0.11
CA LYS A 34 17.15 -17.76 1.00
C LYS A 34 15.74 -18.22 0.62
N VAL A 35 14.91 -17.34 0.07
CA VAL A 35 13.56 -17.71 -0.43
C VAL A 35 13.70 -18.57 -1.68
N THR A 36 14.59 -18.21 -2.61
CA THR A 36 14.88 -19.01 -3.81
C THR A 36 15.37 -20.42 -3.46
N GLU A 37 16.31 -20.53 -2.50
CA GLU A 37 16.79 -21.84 -2.00
C GLU A 37 15.67 -22.72 -1.42
N LYS A 38 14.66 -22.12 -0.79
CA LYS A 38 13.54 -22.85 -0.17
C LYS A 38 12.52 -23.35 -1.21
N VAL A 39 12.31 -22.62 -2.31
CA VAL A 39 11.36 -22.97 -3.38
C VAL A 39 11.93 -24.06 -4.30
N LYS A 40 13.25 -24.15 -4.40
CA LYS A 40 14.01 -25.16 -5.16
C LYS A 40 13.62 -26.63 -4.87
N GLY A 41 13.12 -26.93 -3.68
CA GLY A 41 12.74 -28.29 -3.26
C GLY A 41 11.33 -28.73 -3.65
N THR A 42 10.61 -27.97 -4.47
CA THR A 42 9.21 -28.26 -4.83
C THR A 42 9.09 -28.71 -6.29
N ASP A 43 8.37 -29.81 -6.55
CA ASP A 43 8.07 -30.37 -7.89
C ASP A 43 7.01 -29.53 -8.64
N SER A 44 7.12 -28.20 -8.56
CA SER A 44 6.14 -27.24 -9.08
C SER A 44 6.58 -26.64 -10.42
N ASP A 45 5.61 -26.18 -11.21
CA ASP A 45 5.86 -25.56 -12.50
C ASP A 45 6.68 -24.27 -12.41
N LEU A 46 7.47 -23.94 -13.45
CA LEU A 46 8.30 -22.72 -13.48
C LEU A 46 7.48 -21.44 -13.18
N SER A 47 6.27 -21.32 -13.72
CA SER A 47 5.37 -20.20 -13.44
C SER A 47 4.95 -20.09 -11.98
N GLU A 48 4.76 -21.21 -11.29
CA GLU A 48 4.42 -21.24 -9.88
C GLU A 48 5.62 -20.89 -9.01
N GLN A 49 6.81 -21.39 -9.38
CA GLN A 49 8.06 -21.05 -8.71
C GLN A 49 8.36 -19.54 -8.83
N ILE A 50 8.26 -18.96 -10.04
CA ILE A 50 8.43 -17.51 -10.24
C ILE A 50 7.43 -16.74 -9.37
N LYS A 51 6.15 -17.13 -9.39
CA LYS A 51 5.11 -16.49 -8.56
C LYS A 51 5.43 -16.58 -7.06
N ALA A 52 6.00 -17.70 -6.60
CA ALA A 52 6.35 -17.90 -5.20
C ALA A 52 7.54 -17.02 -4.78
N VAL A 53 8.64 -17.03 -5.55
CA VAL A 53 9.86 -16.26 -5.20
C VAL A 53 9.66 -14.76 -5.36
N THR A 54 8.79 -14.32 -6.27
CA THR A 54 8.50 -12.89 -6.48
C THR A 54 7.41 -12.33 -5.58
N LYS A 55 6.78 -13.15 -4.72
CA LYS A 55 5.64 -12.75 -3.90
C LYS A 55 5.93 -11.51 -3.03
N ASP A 56 7.05 -11.51 -2.33
CA ASP A 56 7.38 -10.41 -1.42
C ASP A 56 7.79 -9.15 -2.21
N SER A 57 8.52 -9.33 -3.32
CA SER A 57 8.86 -8.24 -4.23
C SER A 57 7.63 -7.63 -4.92
N HIS A 58 6.61 -8.43 -5.22
CA HIS A 58 5.32 -7.93 -5.72
C HIS A 58 4.62 -7.07 -4.67
N VAL A 59 4.56 -7.52 -3.42
CA VAL A 59 3.98 -6.73 -2.32
C VAL A 59 4.75 -5.42 -2.14
N ARG A 60 6.08 -5.43 -2.22
CA ARG A 60 6.88 -4.19 -2.15
C ARG A 60 6.57 -3.25 -3.32
N ALA A 61 6.51 -3.76 -4.54
CA ALA A 61 6.15 -2.97 -5.72
C ALA A 61 4.77 -2.31 -5.57
N GLU A 62 3.79 -3.04 -5.03
CA GLU A 62 2.44 -2.52 -4.74
C GLU A 62 2.40 -1.40 -3.69
N ASN A 63 3.41 -1.32 -2.83
CA ASN A 63 3.54 -0.32 -1.77
C ASN A 63 4.48 0.84 -2.14
N THR A 64 4.96 0.91 -3.38
CA THR A 64 5.69 2.09 -3.87
C THR A 64 4.76 3.31 -3.93
N GLU A 65 5.28 4.51 -3.72
CA GLU A 65 4.47 5.73 -3.70
C GLU A 65 3.68 5.98 -5.00
N LEU A 66 4.26 5.63 -6.15
CA LEU A 66 3.58 5.71 -7.44
C LEU A 66 2.37 4.76 -7.47
N MET A 67 2.53 3.51 -7.02
CA MET A 67 1.46 2.53 -7.01
C MET A 67 0.39 2.84 -5.96
N LEU A 68 0.78 3.38 -4.80
CA LEU A 68 -0.16 3.93 -3.82
C LEU A 68 -0.97 5.10 -4.41
N SER A 69 -0.36 5.93 -5.26
CA SER A 69 -1.07 7.02 -5.97
C SER A 69 -2.13 6.46 -6.93
N TYR A 70 -1.81 5.37 -7.64
CA TYR A 70 -2.80 4.62 -8.42
C TYR A 70 -3.93 4.06 -7.54
N GLN A 71 -3.61 3.34 -6.46
CA GLN A 71 -4.61 2.74 -5.57
C GLN A 71 -5.55 3.79 -4.96
N ARG A 72 -5.06 5.03 -4.75
CA ARG A 72 -5.85 6.17 -4.25
C ARG A 72 -6.62 6.91 -5.35
N GLY A 73 -6.40 6.59 -6.62
CA GLY A 73 -7.00 7.31 -7.77
C GLY A 73 -6.49 8.74 -7.89
N HIS A 74 -5.22 8.96 -7.57
CA HIS A 74 -4.56 10.27 -7.52
C HIS A 74 -3.36 10.35 -8.45
N ILE A 75 -3.33 9.52 -9.50
CA ILE A 75 -2.31 9.61 -10.55
C ILE A 75 -2.49 10.93 -11.31
N THR A 76 -1.42 11.71 -11.42
CA THR A 76 -1.41 12.99 -12.13
C THR A 76 -0.92 12.81 -13.57
N LEU A 77 -1.26 13.76 -14.44
CA LEU A 77 -0.81 13.73 -15.83
C LEU A 77 0.74 13.73 -15.96
N PRO A 78 1.51 14.53 -15.19
CA PRO A 78 2.97 14.44 -15.19
C PRO A 78 3.50 13.06 -14.73
N GLN A 79 2.90 12.47 -13.69
CA GLN A 79 3.26 11.13 -13.23
C GLN A 79 3.04 10.09 -14.32
N TYR A 80 1.89 10.16 -14.99
CA TYR A 80 1.53 9.24 -16.04
C TYR A 80 2.46 9.37 -17.27
N LYS A 81 2.76 10.60 -17.70
CA LYS A 81 3.70 10.87 -18.79
C LYS A 81 5.09 10.29 -18.53
N LEU A 82 5.67 10.55 -17.35
CA LEU A 82 6.99 10.02 -17.00
C LEU A 82 6.99 8.49 -16.90
N LEU A 83 5.92 7.90 -16.36
CA LEU A 83 5.76 6.45 -16.36
C LEU A 83 5.79 5.89 -17.79
N LEU A 84 5.00 6.45 -18.72
CA LEU A 84 4.97 5.98 -20.10
C LEU A 84 6.30 6.17 -20.82
N CYS A 85 7.04 7.26 -20.59
CA CYS A 85 8.39 7.44 -21.10
C CYS A 85 9.31 6.30 -20.64
N SER A 86 9.28 5.95 -19.35
CA SER A 86 10.07 4.85 -18.80
C SER A 86 9.65 3.50 -19.36
N LEU A 87 8.34 3.26 -19.47
CA LEU A 87 7.83 2.01 -20.05
C LEU A 87 8.24 1.89 -21.51
N TYR A 88 8.13 2.95 -22.31
CA TYR A 88 8.57 2.93 -23.71
C TYR A 88 10.02 2.45 -23.85
N GLU A 89 10.96 2.99 -23.08
CA GLU A 89 12.35 2.55 -23.17
C GLU A 89 12.55 1.09 -22.72
N ILE A 90 11.86 0.67 -21.65
CA ILE A 90 11.94 -0.70 -21.13
C ILE A 90 11.36 -1.71 -22.12
N TYR A 91 10.16 -1.46 -22.65
CA TYR A 91 9.52 -2.36 -23.63
C TYR A 91 10.26 -2.35 -24.95
N THR A 92 10.79 -1.22 -25.41
CA THR A 92 11.66 -1.18 -26.61
C THR A 92 12.85 -2.13 -26.43
N ALA A 93 13.54 -2.07 -25.28
CA ALA A 93 14.67 -2.96 -25.02
C ALA A 93 14.26 -4.44 -24.84
N LEU A 94 13.13 -4.70 -24.16
CA LEU A 94 12.61 -6.04 -23.97
C LEU A 94 12.21 -6.67 -25.31
N GLU A 95 11.46 -5.94 -26.11
CA GLU A 95 10.87 -6.43 -27.38
C GLU A 95 11.95 -6.55 -28.46
N GLU A 96 12.91 -5.63 -28.53
CA GLU A 96 14.10 -5.76 -29.38
C GLU A 96 14.84 -7.08 -29.11
N GLU A 97 15.03 -7.43 -27.83
CA GLU A 97 15.76 -8.64 -27.46
C GLU A 97 14.91 -9.91 -27.55
N LEU A 98 13.58 -9.83 -27.35
CA LEU A 98 12.68 -10.95 -27.64
C LEU A 98 12.64 -11.25 -29.14
N ASP A 99 12.61 -10.23 -30.01
CA ASP A 99 12.68 -10.38 -31.46
C ASP A 99 14.01 -11.00 -31.90
N ARG A 100 15.12 -10.47 -31.37
CA ARG A 100 16.48 -10.97 -31.64
C ARG A 100 16.64 -12.45 -31.26
N ASN A 101 15.96 -12.87 -30.19
CA ASN A 101 16.02 -14.22 -29.64
C ASN A 101 14.75 -15.06 -29.91
N SER A 102 13.93 -14.67 -30.88
CA SER A 102 12.64 -15.31 -31.18
C SER A 102 12.75 -16.79 -31.56
N SER A 103 13.92 -17.24 -32.04
CA SER A 103 14.21 -18.64 -32.35
C SER A 103 14.95 -19.40 -31.24
N HIS A 104 15.35 -18.74 -30.15
CA HIS A 104 16.03 -19.38 -29.03
C HIS A 104 15.07 -20.35 -28.33
N PRO A 105 15.46 -21.60 -28.04
CA PRO A 105 14.54 -22.62 -27.47
C PRO A 105 13.86 -22.19 -26.17
N GLY A 106 14.54 -21.38 -25.36
CA GLY A 106 14.01 -20.82 -24.13
C GLY A 106 13.02 -19.66 -24.29
N VAL A 107 13.07 -18.95 -25.41
CA VAL A 107 12.29 -17.71 -25.65
C VAL A 107 11.15 -17.96 -26.63
N ALA A 108 11.39 -18.79 -27.66
CA ALA A 108 10.41 -19.09 -28.70
C ALA A 108 9.02 -19.51 -28.16
N PRO A 109 8.90 -20.30 -27.07
CA PRO A 109 7.59 -20.69 -26.55
C PRO A 109 6.74 -19.52 -26.01
N ILE A 110 7.37 -18.43 -25.56
CA ILE A 110 6.70 -17.26 -24.99
C ILE A 110 6.65 -16.06 -25.95
N TYR A 111 7.08 -16.23 -27.21
CA TYR A 111 7.16 -15.17 -28.20
C TYR A 111 5.81 -14.93 -28.89
N PHE A 112 5.06 -13.93 -28.42
CA PHE A 112 3.73 -13.55 -28.89
C PHE A 112 3.67 -12.05 -29.25
N PRO A 113 4.41 -11.60 -30.28
CA PRO A 113 4.54 -10.16 -30.57
C PRO A 113 3.21 -9.52 -30.98
N GLN A 114 2.35 -10.22 -31.73
CA GLN A 114 1.08 -9.68 -32.20
C GLN A 114 0.10 -9.43 -31.04
N GLU A 115 0.16 -10.27 -30.00
CA GLU A 115 -0.74 -10.21 -28.87
C GLU A 115 -0.19 -9.34 -27.72
N LEU A 116 1.12 -9.35 -27.50
CA LEU A 116 1.76 -8.78 -26.32
C LEU A 116 2.64 -7.57 -26.57
N ALA A 117 3.14 -7.30 -27.78
CA ALA A 117 4.06 -6.18 -27.98
C ALA A 117 3.40 -4.85 -27.58
N ARG A 118 4.12 -4.02 -26.83
CA ARG A 118 3.63 -2.76 -26.25
C ARG A 118 4.27 -1.54 -26.88
N GLN A 119 5.37 -1.68 -27.62
CA GLN A 119 6.10 -0.53 -28.16
C GLN A 119 5.19 0.40 -28.99
N GLU A 120 4.49 -0.12 -30.00
CA GLU A 120 3.59 0.70 -30.85
C GLU A 120 2.50 1.39 -30.03
N ALA A 121 1.91 0.68 -29.06
CA ALA A 121 0.89 1.25 -28.18
C ALA A 121 1.47 2.39 -27.31
N LEU A 122 2.71 2.25 -26.83
CA LEU A 122 3.41 3.29 -26.08
C LEU A 122 3.78 4.48 -26.96
N GLU A 123 4.17 4.25 -28.23
CA GLU A 123 4.43 5.32 -29.20
C GLU A 123 3.16 6.16 -29.44
N ASN A 124 2.01 5.50 -29.66
CA ASN A 124 0.72 6.17 -29.83
C ASN A 124 0.32 6.99 -28.60
N ASP A 125 0.49 6.44 -27.40
CA ASP A 125 0.17 7.15 -26.16
C ASP A 125 1.10 8.34 -25.92
N LEU A 126 2.39 8.20 -26.21
CA LEU A 126 3.37 9.27 -26.07
C LEU A 126 3.16 10.39 -27.10
N GLU A 127 2.83 10.04 -28.35
CA GLU A 127 2.49 11.03 -29.38
C GLU A 127 1.25 11.84 -28.98
N PHE A 128 0.20 11.17 -28.49
CA PHE A 128 -1.00 11.83 -27.98
C PHE A 128 -0.70 12.77 -26.80
N LEU A 129 0.12 12.31 -25.84
CA LEU A 129 0.35 13.03 -24.59
C LEU A 129 1.43 14.14 -24.69
N LEU A 130 2.43 13.97 -25.54
CA LEU A 130 3.60 14.85 -25.63
C LEU A 130 3.70 15.60 -26.98
N GLY A 131 2.94 15.19 -28.00
CA GLY A 131 2.94 15.75 -29.35
C GLY A 131 3.80 14.97 -30.35
N GLN A 132 3.81 15.41 -31.61
CA GLN A 132 4.56 14.80 -32.73
C GLN A 132 6.08 14.67 -32.45
N ASP A 133 6.62 15.57 -31.65
CA ASP A 133 8.03 15.64 -31.23
C ASP A 133 8.32 14.90 -29.91
N TRP A 134 7.44 13.98 -29.50
CA TRP A 134 7.54 13.26 -28.22
C TRP A 134 8.91 12.57 -28.00
N LYS A 135 9.55 12.09 -29.07
CA LYS A 135 10.87 11.44 -29.00
C LYS A 135 11.96 12.38 -28.45
N GLU A 136 11.90 13.67 -28.79
CA GLU A 136 12.83 14.69 -28.32
C GLU A 136 12.55 15.11 -26.86
N LYS A 137 11.34 14.81 -26.37
CA LYS A 137 10.86 15.14 -25.02
C LYS A 137 11.02 13.99 -24.02
N LEU A 138 11.53 12.83 -24.46
CA LEU A 138 11.71 11.65 -23.61
C LEU A 138 12.57 12.00 -22.39
N THR A 139 11.98 11.87 -21.21
CA THR A 139 12.62 12.12 -19.93
C THR A 139 12.40 10.90 -19.05
N VAL A 140 13.50 10.23 -18.68
CA VAL A 140 13.47 9.00 -17.86
C VAL A 140 14.55 9.04 -16.78
N PRO A 141 14.37 8.34 -15.65
CA PRO A 141 15.41 8.21 -14.63
C PRO A 141 16.52 7.27 -15.07
N SER A 142 17.70 7.41 -14.45
CA SER A 142 18.86 6.53 -14.70
C SER A 142 18.57 5.04 -14.44
N SER A 143 17.64 4.72 -13.54
CA SER A 143 17.17 3.35 -13.30
C SER A 143 16.45 2.75 -14.50
N THR A 144 15.78 3.55 -15.33
CA THR A 144 15.17 3.10 -16.59
C THR A 144 16.26 2.67 -17.57
N HIS A 145 17.29 3.49 -17.76
CA HIS A 145 18.44 3.15 -18.61
C HIS A 145 19.15 1.88 -18.14
N LYS A 146 19.36 1.74 -16.81
CA LYS A 146 19.96 0.52 -16.24
C LYS A 146 19.11 -0.72 -16.51
N TYR A 147 17.79 -0.60 -16.41
CA TYR A 147 16.89 -1.70 -16.73
C TYR A 147 16.98 -2.06 -18.22
N ALA A 148 16.82 -1.09 -19.12
CA ALA A 148 16.94 -1.31 -20.56
C ALA A 148 18.32 -1.89 -20.95
N GLN A 149 19.40 -1.44 -20.30
CA GLN A 149 20.74 -1.99 -20.50
C GLN A 149 20.83 -3.45 -20.03
N ARG A 150 20.25 -3.80 -18.88
CA ARG A 150 20.23 -5.18 -18.40
C ARG A 150 19.50 -6.09 -19.39
N LEU A 151 18.36 -5.66 -19.91
CA LEU A 151 17.60 -6.41 -20.92
C LEU A 151 18.44 -6.71 -22.16
N ARG A 152 19.11 -5.68 -22.71
CA ARG A 152 20.05 -5.84 -23.84
C ARG A 152 21.26 -6.70 -23.53
N GLN A 153 21.74 -6.65 -22.30
CA GLN A 153 22.84 -7.51 -21.85
C GLN A 153 22.41 -8.98 -21.83
N ILE A 154 21.32 -9.30 -21.12
CA ILE A 154 20.86 -10.69 -21.02
C ILE A 154 20.38 -11.23 -22.37
N GLY A 155 19.77 -10.42 -23.23
CA GLY A 155 19.40 -10.84 -24.57
C GLY A 155 20.58 -11.23 -25.45
N LYS A 156 21.78 -10.69 -25.19
CA LYS A 156 23.02 -11.08 -25.90
C LYS A 156 23.75 -12.25 -25.24
N GLU A 157 23.78 -12.27 -23.92
CA GLU A 157 24.64 -13.17 -23.15
C GLU A 157 23.90 -14.42 -22.67
N ASN A 158 22.65 -14.27 -22.21
CA ASN A 158 21.84 -15.32 -21.57
C ASN A 158 20.34 -15.14 -21.90
N PRO A 159 19.92 -15.41 -23.15
CA PRO A 159 18.56 -15.08 -23.62
C PRO A 159 17.43 -15.71 -22.81
N ILE A 160 17.68 -16.86 -22.17
CA ILE A 160 16.66 -17.52 -21.34
C ILE A 160 16.15 -16.64 -20.19
N PHE A 161 16.97 -15.72 -19.68
CA PHE A 161 16.57 -14.80 -18.62
C PHE A 161 15.56 -13.74 -19.08
N LEU A 162 15.37 -13.54 -20.39
CA LEU A 162 14.28 -12.70 -20.92
C LEU A 162 12.91 -13.22 -20.49
N VAL A 163 12.75 -14.54 -20.27
CA VAL A 163 11.51 -15.15 -19.80
C VAL A 163 11.07 -14.54 -18.46
N ALA A 164 12.01 -14.29 -17.54
CA ALA A 164 11.72 -13.71 -16.25
C ALA A 164 11.14 -12.29 -16.35
N HIS A 165 11.71 -11.47 -17.24
CA HIS A 165 11.28 -10.10 -17.47
C HIS A 165 9.96 -10.03 -18.25
N ALA A 166 9.83 -10.82 -19.31
CA ALA A 166 8.61 -10.93 -20.10
C ALA A 166 7.43 -11.42 -19.23
N TYR A 167 7.67 -12.44 -18.38
CA TYR A 167 6.69 -12.89 -17.40
C TYR A 167 6.25 -11.76 -16.45
N THR A 168 7.23 -11.08 -15.83
CA THR A 168 6.97 -10.04 -14.82
C THR A 168 6.16 -8.88 -15.41
N ARG A 169 6.49 -8.46 -16.64
CA ARG A 169 5.84 -7.34 -17.32
C ARG A 169 4.49 -7.74 -17.91
N TYR A 170 4.45 -8.62 -18.91
CA TYR A 170 3.23 -8.91 -19.67
C TYR A 170 2.10 -9.52 -18.82
N LEU A 171 2.41 -10.41 -17.87
CA LEU A 171 1.36 -10.99 -17.01
C LEU A 171 0.84 -9.96 -16.01
N GLY A 172 1.69 -9.01 -15.60
CA GLY A 172 1.29 -7.84 -14.83
C GLY A 172 0.32 -6.96 -15.61
N ASP A 173 0.63 -6.66 -16.86
CA ASP A 173 -0.20 -5.81 -17.73
C ASP A 173 -1.57 -6.42 -18.03
N LEU A 174 -1.61 -7.73 -18.32
CA LEU A 174 -2.83 -8.53 -18.53
C LEU A 174 -3.60 -8.82 -17.23
N SER A 175 -3.11 -8.36 -16.08
CA SER A 175 -3.75 -8.55 -14.77
C SER A 175 -4.00 -7.20 -14.09
N GLY A 176 -3.02 -6.70 -13.33
CA GLY A 176 -3.12 -5.44 -12.61
C GLY A 176 -3.17 -4.24 -13.57
N GLY A 177 -2.49 -4.31 -14.72
CA GLY A 177 -2.49 -3.23 -15.72
C GLY A 177 -3.88 -2.84 -16.20
N GLN A 178 -4.80 -3.79 -16.35
CA GLN A 178 -6.20 -3.53 -16.72
C GLN A 178 -6.96 -2.71 -15.66
N VAL A 179 -6.60 -2.87 -14.39
CA VAL A 179 -7.13 -2.04 -13.30
C VAL A 179 -6.49 -0.66 -13.34
N LEU A 180 -5.17 -0.59 -13.57
CA LEU A 180 -4.43 0.67 -13.67
C LEU A 180 -4.94 1.54 -14.82
N GLY A 181 -5.18 0.99 -16.01
CA GLY A 181 -5.73 1.75 -17.13
C GLY A 181 -7.08 2.40 -16.82
N ARG A 182 -7.99 1.69 -16.14
CA ARG A 182 -9.28 2.25 -15.68
C ARG A 182 -9.10 3.36 -14.65
N ILE A 183 -8.13 3.20 -13.75
CA ILE A 183 -7.79 4.24 -12.77
C ILE A 183 -7.21 5.47 -13.48
N THR A 184 -6.30 5.30 -14.44
CA THR A 184 -5.73 6.38 -15.24
C THR A 184 -6.82 7.15 -15.97
N GLN A 185 -7.68 6.44 -16.71
CA GLN A 185 -8.80 7.02 -17.45
C GLN A 185 -9.65 7.92 -16.55
N LYS A 186 -10.05 7.37 -15.39
CA LYS A 186 -10.87 8.09 -14.42
C LYS A 186 -10.15 9.27 -13.77
N SER A 187 -8.89 9.09 -13.36
CA SER A 187 -8.15 10.10 -12.60
C SER A 187 -7.74 11.29 -13.47
N LEU A 188 -7.48 11.05 -14.75
CA LEU A 188 -7.07 12.07 -15.71
C LEU A 188 -8.24 12.63 -16.53
N GLY A 189 -9.46 12.10 -16.36
CA GLY A 189 -10.64 12.56 -17.10
C GLY A 189 -10.54 12.31 -18.61
N LEU A 190 -9.85 11.25 -19.04
CA LEU A 190 -9.67 10.94 -20.46
C LEU A 190 -10.99 10.42 -21.05
N SER A 191 -11.48 11.10 -22.09
CA SER A 191 -12.64 10.67 -22.88
C SER A 191 -12.18 9.79 -24.04
N GLY A 192 -12.39 8.47 -23.94
CA GLY A 192 -11.99 7.50 -24.98
C GLY A 192 -10.79 6.64 -24.60
N GLU A 193 -10.15 6.05 -25.61
CA GLU A 193 -8.99 5.14 -25.48
C GLU A 193 -7.65 5.83 -25.79
N GLU A 194 -7.68 7.08 -26.27
CA GLU A 194 -6.49 7.86 -26.60
C GLU A 194 -5.65 8.14 -25.35
N GLY A 195 -4.34 7.88 -25.44
CA GLY A 195 -3.42 7.96 -24.30
C GLY A 195 -3.54 6.78 -23.33
N LEU A 196 -4.28 5.73 -23.65
CA LEU A 196 -4.42 4.49 -22.86
C LEU A 196 -4.15 3.22 -23.67
N SER A 197 -3.61 3.34 -24.88
CA SER A 197 -3.34 2.25 -25.82
C SER A 197 -2.47 1.16 -25.19
N PHE A 198 -1.50 1.52 -24.33
CA PHE A 198 -0.66 0.57 -23.60
C PHE A 198 -1.47 -0.49 -22.84
N PHE A 199 -2.61 -0.08 -22.27
CA PHE A 199 -3.48 -0.97 -21.50
C PHE A 199 -4.41 -1.82 -22.38
N SER A 200 -4.49 -1.54 -23.68
CA SER A 200 -5.35 -2.25 -24.63
C SER A 200 -4.58 -3.41 -25.29
N PHE A 201 -5.22 -4.57 -25.38
CA PHE A 201 -4.66 -5.79 -25.99
C PHE A 201 -5.60 -6.31 -27.09
N PRO A 202 -5.66 -5.66 -28.26
CA PRO A 202 -6.60 -6.04 -29.32
C PRO A 202 -6.39 -7.47 -29.84
N GLY A 203 -5.15 -7.97 -29.82
CA GLY A 203 -4.82 -9.36 -30.16
C GLY A 203 -5.22 -10.39 -29.10
N VAL A 204 -5.70 -9.97 -27.92
CA VAL A 204 -6.05 -10.86 -26.80
C VAL A 204 -7.55 -10.83 -26.52
N THR A 205 -8.29 -11.80 -27.04
CA THR A 205 -9.75 -11.90 -26.82
C THR A 205 -10.14 -12.17 -25.36
N SER A 206 -9.31 -12.90 -24.62
CA SER A 206 -9.55 -13.21 -23.21
C SER A 206 -8.24 -13.19 -22.43
N PRO A 207 -7.99 -12.13 -21.61
CA PRO A 207 -6.77 -12.03 -20.82
C PRO A 207 -6.53 -13.25 -19.93
N ASN A 208 -7.57 -13.81 -19.31
CA ASN A 208 -7.40 -14.98 -18.44
C ASN A 208 -6.98 -16.24 -19.21
N ARG A 209 -7.59 -16.51 -20.37
CA ARG A 209 -7.18 -17.65 -21.21
C ARG A 209 -5.77 -17.47 -21.76
N PHE A 210 -5.43 -16.25 -22.19
CA PHE A 210 -4.11 -15.96 -22.71
C PHE A 210 -3.02 -16.09 -21.64
N LYS A 211 -3.27 -15.64 -20.41
CA LYS A 211 -2.34 -15.85 -19.29
C LYS A 211 -2.13 -17.33 -18.97
N GLN A 212 -3.17 -18.16 -19.09
CA GLN A 212 -3.05 -19.62 -18.93
C GLN A 212 -2.22 -20.24 -20.06
N LEU A 213 -2.48 -19.86 -21.31
CA LEU A 213 -1.68 -20.26 -22.46
C LEU A 213 -0.21 -19.88 -22.26
N TYR A 214 0.06 -18.63 -21.90
CA TYR A 214 1.42 -18.14 -21.69
C TYR A 214 2.15 -18.94 -20.60
N ARG A 215 1.50 -19.18 -19.45
CA ARG A 215 2.09 -20.01 -18.38
C ARG A 215 2.35 -21.43 -18.84
N SER A 216 1.42 -22.05 -19.56
CA SER A 216 1.59 -23.40 -20.10
C SER A 216 2.78 -23.48 -21.06
N ARG A 217 2.95 -22.49 -21.95
CA ARG A 217 4.12 -22.42 -22.84
C ARG A 217 5.42 -22.22 -22.11
N MET A 218 5.43 -21.33 -21.12
CA MET A 218 6.60 -21.09 -20.27
C MET A 218 7.00 -22.34 -19.47
N ASN A 219 6.02 -23.09 -18.95
CA ASN A 219 6.27 -24.34 -18.21
C ASN A 219 6.80 -25.46 -19.12
N SER A 220 6.58 -25.37 -20.44
CA SER A 220 7.09 -26.35 -21.42
C SER A 220 8.54 -26.11 -21.85
N VAL A 221 9.20 -25.06 -21.33
CA VAL A 221 10.61 -24.80 -21.61
C VAL A 221 11.47 -25.79 -20.82
N ASP A 222 12.25 -26.60 -21.54
CA ASP A 222 13.22 -27.50 -20.94
C ASP A 222 14.40 -26.68 -20.39
N LEU A 223 14.52 -26.64 -19.06
CA LEU A 223 15.58 -25.94 -18.34
C LEU A 223 16.42 -26.92 -17.54
N THR A 224 17.74 -26.75 -17.59
CA THR A 224 18.61 -27.32 -16.56
C THR A 224 18.31 -26.68 -15.20
N GLU A 225 18.66 -27.38 -14.12
CA GLU A 225 18.50 -26.85 -12.76
C GLU A 225 19.25 -25.51 -12.55
N GLU A 226 20.37 -25.32 -13.25
CA GLU A 226 21.14 -24.08 -13.21
C GLU A 226 20.43 -22.92 -13.93
N GLU A 227 19.89 -23.16 -15.12
CA GLU A 227 19.11 -22.14 -15.85
C GLU A 227 17.82 -21.79 -15.11
N ARG A 228 17.14 -22.80 -14.54
CA ARG A 228 15.95 -22.62 -13.72
C ARG A 228 16.23 -21.68 -12.55
N GLU A 229 17.27 -21.95 -11.77
CA GLU A 229 17.69 -21.09 -10.66
C GLU A 229 18.00 -19.67 -11.14
N GLY A 230 18.74 -19.53 -12.25
CA GLY A 230 19.05 -18.23 -12.83
C GLY A 230 17.80 -17.44 -13.24
N VAL A 231 16.80 -18.09 -13.83
CA VAL A 231 15.51 -17.47 -14.20
C VAL A 231 14.75 -17.00 -12.96
N LEU A 232 14.73 -17.78 -11.88
CA LEU A 232 14.07 -17.38 -10.63
C LEU A 232 14.73 -16.16 -10.00
N GLN A 233 16.05 -16.13 -9.96
CA GLN A 233 16.81 -14.98 -9.46
C GLN A 233 16.61 -13.74 -10.35
N GLU A 234 16.61 -13.91 -11.67
CA GLU A 234 16.34 -12.80 -12.58
C GLU A 234 14.91 -12.28 -12.43
N ALA A 235 13.93 -13.13 -12.10
CA ALA A 235 12.55 -12.68 -11.87
C ALA A 235 12.45 -11.79 -10.63
N VAL A 236 13.15 -12.11 -9.55
CA VAL A 236 13.25 -11.23 -8.38
C VAL A 236 13.90 -9.90 -8.79
N ARG A 237 15.02 -9.95 -9.52
CA ARG A 237 15.73 -8.77 -10.02
C ARG A 237 14.86 -7.91 -10.94
N ALA A 238 14.01 -8.51 -11.77
CA ALA A 238 13.05 -7.80 -12.59
C ALA A 238 12.10 -6.95 -11.74
N PHE A 239 11.59 -7.46 -10.63
CA PHE A 239 10.80 -6.65 -9.69
C PHE A 239 11.62 -5.55 -9.03
N GLU A 240 12.87 -5.81 -8.64
CA GLU A 240 13.74 -4.78 -8.07
C GLU A 240 13.98 -3.62 -9.04
N PHE A 241 14.23 -3.90 -10.32
CA PHE A 241 14.33 -2.87 -11.34
C PHE A 241 13.04 -2.05 -11.46
N ASN A 242 11.87 -2.71 -11.45
CA ASN A 242 10.58 -2.01 -11.48
C ASN A 242 10.40 -1.08 -10.26
N ILE A 243 10.72 -1.56 -9.06
CA ILE A 243 10.66 -0.76 -7.82
C ILE A 243 11.59 0.45 -7.93
N GLN A 244 12.84 0.24 -8.36
CA GLN A 244 13.81 1.34 -8.52
C GLN A 244 13.34 2.39 -9.53
N VAL A 245 12.75 1.95 -10.65
CA VAL A 245 12.16 2.87 -11.64
C VAL A 245 11.02 3.67 -11.00
N PHE A 246 10.10 3.05 -10.27
CA PHE A 246 8.99 3.76 -9.62
C PHE A 246 9.48 4.75 -8.55
N ASP A 247 10.45 4.38 -7.74
CA ASP A 247 11.03 5.25 -6.71
C ASP A 247 11.75 6.45 -7.33
N ASP A 248 12.51 6.24 -8.40
CA ASP A 248 13.23 7.32 -9.07
C ASP A 248 12.31 8.24 -9.87
N LEU A 249 11.26 7.71 -10.48
CA LEU A 249 10.20 8.52 -11.10
C LEU A 249 9.60 9.50 -10.08
N GLN A 250 9.33 9.02 -8.86
CA GLN A 250 8.85 9.89 -7.77
C GLN A 250 9.87 10.94 -7.36
N LYS A 251 11.16 10.60 -7.28
CA LYS A 251 12.21 11.58 -7.01
C LYS A 251 12.28 12.65 -8.09
N MET A 252 12.18 12.27 -9.37
CA MET A 252 12.18 13.23 -10.48
C MET A 252 11.00 14.20 -10.38
N LEU A 253 9.81 13.70 -10.06
CA LEU A 253 8.61 14.54 -9.87
C LEU A 253 8.79 15.56 -8.74
N ARG A 254 9.28 15.12 -7.58
CA ARG A 254 9.56 16.02 -6.44
C ARG A 254 10.57 17.11 -6.80
N VAL A 255 11.59 16.79 -7.58
CA VAL A 255 12.59 17.76 -8.05
C VAL A 255 11.95 18.75 -9.03
N THR A 256 11.11 18.29 -9.96
CA THR A 256 10.42 19.20 -10.89
C THR A 256 9.46 20.12 -10.16
N GLU A 257 8.69 19.64 -9.18
CA GLU A 257 7.79 20.45 -8.36
C GLU A 257 8.58 21.49 -7.56
N ALA A 258 9.66 21.08 -6.87
CA ALA A 258 10.53 21.97 -6.11
C ALA A 258 11.24 23.02 -6.98
N ALA A 259 11.66 22.65 -8.20
CA ALA A 259 12.28 23.57 -9.15
C ALA A 259 11.27 24.58 -9.73
N THR A 260 10.02 24.15 -9.94
CA THR A 260 8.94 25.04 -10.38
C THR A 260 8.58 26.03 -9.28
N ASP A 261 8.48 25.56 -8.02
CA ASP A 261 8.31 26.42 -6.84
C ASP A 261 9.48 27.38 -6.62
N TRP A 262 10.71 26.93 -6.87
CA TRP A 262 11.90 27.78 -6.75
C TRP A 262 11.95 28.83 -7.86
N ARG A 263 11.60 28.49 -9.11
CA ARG A 263 11.49 29.44 -10.23
C ARG A 263 10.36 30.44 -10.02
N HIS A 264 9.22 30.01 -9.48
CA HIS A 264 8.14 30.93 -9.07
C HIS A 264 8.61 31.89 -7.99
N ARG A 265 9.35 31.41 -6.98
CA ARG A 265 9.93 32.26 -5.92
C ARG A 265 11.01 33.21 -6.46
N GLN A 266 11.84 32.79 -7.41
CA GLN A 266 12.83 33.67 -8.05
C GLN A 266 12.19 34.72 -8.96
N ALA A 267 11.19 34.36 -9.75
CA ALA A 267 10.43 35.32 -10.57
C ALA A 267 9.72 36.37 -9.69
N GLN A 268 9.23 35.96 -8.51
CA GLN A 268 8.67 36.88 -7.50
C GLN A 268 9.73 37.78 -6.84
N HIS A 269 10.99 37.33 -6.74
CA HIS A 269 12.10 38.15 -6.23
C HIS A 269 12.63 39.14 -7.28
N ALA A 270 12.75 38.74 -8.55
CA ALA A 270 13.18 39.64 -9.65
C ALA A 270 12.14 40.72 -9.98
N SER A 271 10.84 40.43 -9.79
CA SER A 271 9.76 41.40 -9.95
C SER A 271 9.60 42.34 -8.73
N ARG A 272 10.37 42.14 -7.66
CA ARG A 272 10.29 42.93 -6.41
C ARG A 272 11.14 44.21 -6.45
N ASP A 273 12.02 44.33 -7.44
CA ASP A 273 12.85 45.52 -7.70
C ASP A 273 12.25 46.46 -8.77
N ALA A 274 11.10 46.13 -9.34
CA ALA A 274 10.36 46.99 -10.26
C ALA A 274 8.85 46.96 -9.96
N ALA A 275 8.33 48.07 -9.44
CA ALA A 275 6.91 48.38 -9.19
C ALA A 275 6.28 47.78 -7.90
N HIS A 276 6.25 48.62 -6.87
CA HIS A 276 5.46 48.45 -5.64
C HIS A 276 3.99 48.84 -5.87
N GLY A 277 3.06 47.98 -5.43
CA GLY A 277 1.82 48.43 -4.79
C GLY A 277 0.50 48.27 -5.56
N ALA A 278 0.12 47.08 -6.02
CA ALA A 278 -1.30 46.77 -6.31
C ALA A 278 -1.66 45.26 -6.39
N GLU A 279 -0.73 44.39 -6.78
CA GLU A 279 -1.09 43.04 -7.26
C GLU A 279 -1.10 41.93 -6.19
N THR A 280 -0.42 42.14 -5.05
CA THR A 280 -0.31 41.15 -3.95
C THR A 280 -1.63 40.84 -3.26
N VAL A 281 -2.62 41.73 -3.37
CA VAL A 281 -3.96 41.51 -2.83
C VAL A 281 -4.77 40.57 -3.74
N LYS A 282 -4.55 40.61 -5.06
CA LYS A 282 -5.37 39.90 -6.05
C LYS A 282 -5.13 38.39 -6.08
N ASN A 283 -3.89 37.93 -5.87
CA ASN A 283 -3.56 36.49 -5.86
C ASN A 283 -3.94 35.77 -4.57
N ARG A 284 -3.86 36.43 -3.40
CA ARG A 284 -4.45 35.85 -2.17
C ARG A 284 -5.98 35.84 -2.23
N LEU A 285 -6.57 36.80 -2.94
CA LEU A 285 -8.01 36.80 -3.21
C LEU A 285 -8.40 35.71 -4.21
N SER A 286 -7.56 35.33 -5.18
CA SER A 286 -7.89 34.28 -6.16
C SER A 286 -7.77 32.86 -5.58
N GLU A 287 -6.75 32.56 -4.78
CA GLU A 287 -6.66 31.27 -4.06
C GLU A 287 -7.77 31.12 -3.01
N LYS A 288 -8.10 32.21 -2.30
CA LYS A 288 -9.23 32.26 -1.37
C LYS A 288 -10.58 32.17 -2.09
N ALA A 289 -10.71 32.76 -3.28
CA ALA A 289 -11.91 32.64 -4.13
C ALA A 289 -12.08 31.24 -4.73
N GLN A 290 -10.97 30.56 -5.08
CA GLN A 290 -11.01 29.21 -5.62
C GLN A 290 -11.36 28.18 -4.54
N MET A 291 -10.85 28.34 -3.31
CA MET A 291 -11.31 27.55 -2.14
C MET A 291 -12.78 27.82 -1.80
N SER A 292 -13.23 29.07 -1.87
CA SER A 292 -14.63 29.48 -1.64
C SER A 292 -15.64 28.81 -2.59
N SER A 293 -15.21 28.40 -3.78
CA SER A 293 -16.09 27.78 -4.79
C SER A 293 -16.25 26.25 -4.69
N SER A 294 -15.45 25.59 -3.84
CA SER A 294 -15.45 24.11 -3.70
C SER A 294 -16.33 23.63 -2.56
N ASP A 295 -16.82 22.38 -2.62
CA ASP A 295 -17.67 21.80 -1.59
C ASP A 295 -16.94 21.66 -0.23
N LEU A 296 -17.66 21.78 0.89
CA LEU A 296 -17.07 21.68 2.24
C LEU A 296 -16.27 20.38 2.42
N SER A 297 -16.75 19.26 1.90
CA SER A 297 -16.06 17.98 1.94
C SER A 297 -14.72 17.95 1.19
N GLU A 298 -14.62 18.69 0.09
CA GLU A 298 -13.40 18.80 -0.70
C GLU A 298 -12.41 19.72 0.00
N GLN A 299 -12.90 20.83 0.57
CA GLN A 299 -12.08 21.73 1.38
C GLN A 299 -11.49 21.00 2.60
N ILE A 300 -12.31 20.26 3.36
CA ILE A 300 -11.82 19.47 4.51
C ILE A 300 -10.78 18.45 4.03
N LYS A 301 -11.03 17.73 2.93
CA LYS A 301 -10.07 16.77 2.37
C LYS A 301 -8.75 17.45 1.99
N ALA A 302 -8.79 18.64 1.41
CA ALA A 302 -7.61 19.38 1.00
C ALA A 302 -6.78 19.83 2.21
N VAL A 303 -7.40 20.50 3.19
CA VAL A 303 -6.67 21.04 4.36
C VAL A 303 -6.14 19.94 5.30
N THR A 304 -6.79 18.77 5.32
CA THR A 304 -6.36 17.65 6.17
C THR A 304 -5.37 16.70 5.48
N LYS A 305 -5.01 16.94 4.21
CA LYS A 305 -4.15 16.04 3.42
C LYS A 305 -2.83 15.74 4.12
N ASP A 306 -2.13 16.77 4.59
CA ASP A 306 -0.82 16.60 5.22
C ASP A 306 -0.94 15.91 6.58
N SER A 307 -1.92 16.30 7.40
CA SER A 307 -2.17 15.65 8.70
C SER A 307 -2.60 14.18 8.53
N HIS A 308 -3.33 13.84 7.47
CA HIS A 308 -3.66 12.46 7.14
C HIS A 308 -2.40 11.64 6.82
N VAL A 309 -1.50 12.17 5.98
CA VAL A 309 -0.21 11.51 5.67
C VAL A 309 0.61 11.31 6.94
N ARG A 310 0.69 12.31 7.83
CA ARG A 310 1.42 12.14 9.09
C ARG A 310 0.77 11.11 10.01
N ALA A 311 -0.56 11.08 10.10
CA ALA A 311 -1.27 10.07 10.89
C ALA A 311 -0.97 8.64 10.42
N GLU A 312 -0.95 8.41 9.10
CA GLU A 312 -0.59 7.12 8.50
C GLU A 312 0.87 6.69 8.77
N ASN A 313 1.75 7.64 9.07
CA ASN A 313 3.18 7.41 9.35
C ASN A 313 3.53 7.36 10.84
N THR A 314 2.54 7.39 11.73
CA THR A 314 2.78 7.12 13.15
C THR A 314 3.24 5.68 13.37
N GLU A 315 4.04 5.43 14.41
CA GLU A 315 4.64 4.11 14.64
C GLU A 315 3.59 3.00 14.81
N LEU A 316 2.46 3.31 15.46
CA LEU A 316 1.34 2.39 15.59
C LEU A 316 0.74 2.05 14.22
N MET A 317 0.54 3.03 13.33
CA MET A 317 -0.01 2.79 11.99
C MET A 317 0.98 2.08 11.07
N LEU A 318 2.28 2.38 11.18
CA LEU A 318 3.33 1.62 10.48
C LEU A 318 3.36 0.16 10.95
N SER A 319 3.11 -0.10 12.24
CA SER A 319 3.00 -1.47 12.78
C SER A 319 1.79 -2.21 12.19
N TYR A 320 0.65 -1.53 12.03
CA TYR A 320 -0.49 -2.05 11.27
C TYR A 320 -0.13 -2.37 9.82
N GLN A 321 0.48 -1.43 9.09
CA GLN A 321 0.83 -1.62 7.67
C GLN A 321 1.78 -2.81 7.46
N ARG A 322 2.66 -3.09 8.42
CA ARG A 322 3.56 -4.26 8.42
C ARG A 322 2.89 -5.55 8.90
N GLY A 323 1.66 -5.50 9.38
CA GLY A 323 0.95 -6.66 9.95
C GLY A 323 1.51 -7.10 11.31
N HIS A 324 2.20 -6.22 12.03
CA HIS A 324 2.87 -6.49 13.30
C HIS A 324 2.09 -5.94 14.51
N ILE A 325 0.79 -5.66 14.36
CA ILE A 325 -0.04 -5.20 15.48
C ILE A 325 -0.13 -6.29 16.55
N THR A 326 0.20 -5.94 17.79
CA THR A 326 0.16 -6.85 18.94
C THR A 326 -1.16 -6.74 19.70
N LEU A 327 -1.52 -7.77 20.47
CA LEU A 327 -2.73 -7.76 21.29
C LEU A 327 -2.75 -6.62 22.33
N PRO A 328 -1.64 -6.30 23.05
CA PRO A 328 -1.60 -5.15 23.95
C PRO A 328 -1.82 -3.81 23.23
N GLN A 329 -1.17 -3.61 22.07
CA GLN A 329 -1.39 -2.41 21.23
C GLN A 329 -2.86 -2.27 20.83
N TYR A 330 -3.46 -3.37 20.38
CA TYR A 330 -4.84 -3.37 19.93
C TYR A 330 -5.82 -3.06 21.09
N LYS A 331 -5.61 -3.66 22.26
CA LYS A 331 -6.40 -3.40 23.47
C LYS A 331 -6.36 -1.92 23.89
N LEU A 332 -5.16 -1.33 23.96
CA LEU A 332 -5.02 0.09 24.34
C LEU A 332 -5.65 1.01 23.29
N LEU A 333 -5.50 0.70 22.00
CA LEU A 333 -6.18 1.42 20.94
C LEU A 333 -7.70 1.41 21.14
N LEU A 334 -8.30 0.23 21.37
CA LEU A 334 -9.75 0.14 21.58
C LEU A 334 -10.22 0.85 22.85
N CYS A 335 -9.45 0.82 23.94
CA CYS A 335 -9.73 1.61 25.14
C CYS A 335 -9.79 3.12 24.81
N SER A 336 -8.81 3.63 24.05
CA SER A 336 -8.78 5.02 23.62
C SER A 336 -9.94 5.36 22.69
N LEU A 337 -10.24 4.50 21.71
CA LEU A 337 -11.36 4.69 20.80
C LEU A 337 -12.68 4.70 21.57
N TYR A 338 -12.89 3.79 22.51
CA TYR A 338 -14.09 3.77 23.35
C TYR A 338 -14.32 5.10 24.06
N GLU A 339 -13.32 5.68 24.72
CA GLU A 339 -13.48 6.98 25.39
C GLU A 339 -13.75 8.11 24.39
N ILE A 340 -13.13 8.08 23.20
CA ILE A 340 -13.34 9.08 22.14
C ILE A 340 -14.75 8.98 21.55
N TYR A 341 -15.20 7.80 21.12
CA TYR A 341 -16.54 7.61 20.55
C TYR A 341 -17.63 7.81 21.60
N ARG A 342 -17.42 7.40 22.85
CA ARG A 342 -18.35 7.69 23.95
C ARG A 342 -18.55 9.20 24.14
N ALA A 343 -17.49 9.99 24.03
CA ALA A 343 -17.61 11.44 24.07
C ALA A 343 -18.26 11.99 22.79
N LEU A 344 -17.77 11.60 21.61
CA LEU A 344 -18.26 12.07 20.32
C LEU A 344 -19.76 11.79 20.14
N GLU A 345 -20.19 10.55 20.33
CA GLU A 345 -21.57 10.11 20.12
C GLU A 345 -22.51 10.75 21.13
N LYS A 346 -22.11 10.85 22.41
CA LYS A 346 -22.90 11.58 23.41
C LYS A 346 -23.10 13.05 23.04
N GLU A 347 -22.06 13.71 22.54
CA GLU A 347 -22.16 15.11 22.13
C GLU A 347 -22.89 15.30 20.80
N LEU A 348 -22.85 14.31 19.88
CA LEU A 348 -23.68 14.27 18.68
C LEU A 348 -25.17 14.10 19.04
N ASP A 349 -25.49 13.18 19.96
CA ASP A 349 -26.86 12.96 20.44
C ASP A 349 -27.44 14.24 21.05
N ARG A 350 -26.63 14.91 21.91
CA ARG A 350 -27.00 16.17 22.55
C ARG A 350 -27.29 17.29 21.54
N ASN A 351 -26.60 17.31 20.41
CA ASN A 351 -26.73 18.32 19.36
C ASN A 351 -27.45 17.79 18.12
N SER A 352 -28.18 16.69 18.22
CA SER A 352 -28.82 16.01 17.08
C SER A 352 -29.81 16.90 16.32
N SER A 353 -30.41 17.89 16.98
CA SER A 353 -31.31 18.88 16.36
C SER A 353 -30.60 20.16 15.91
N HIS A 354 -29.30 20.32 16.15
CA HIS A 354 -28.56 21.51 15.73
C HIS A 354 -28.43 21.53 14.19
N PRO A 355 -28.69 22.65 13.49
CA PRO A 355 -28.68 22.70 12.02
C PRO A 355 -27.37 22.21 11.38
N GLY A 356 -26.24 22.47 12.05
CA GLY A 356 -24.91 22.02 11.63
C GLY A 356 -24.59 20.53 11.86
N VAL A 357 -25.37 19.84 12.68
CA VAL A 357 -25.13 18.45 13.11
C VAL A 357 -26.21 17.51 12.58
N ALA A 358 -27.47 17.94 12.55
CA ALA A 358 -28.60 17.15 12.09
C ALA A 358 -28.38 16.49 10.71
N PRO A 359 -27.78 17.15 9.69
CA PRO A 359 -27.57 16.53 8.38
C PRO A 359 -26.62 15.34 8.39
N ILE A 360 -25.69 15.29 9.35
CA ILE A 360 -24.67 14.22 9.47
C ILE A 360 -24.96 13.22 10.58
N TYR A 361 -26.12 13.32 11.24
CA TYR A 361 -26.48 12.48 12.38
C TYR A 361 -27.09 11.14 11.93
N PHE A 362 -26.23 10.11 11.86
CA PHE A 362 -26.58 8.75 11.43
C PHE A 362 -26.24 7.70 12.50
N PRO A 363 -26.92 7.70 13.67
CA PRO A 363 -26.56 6.82 14.78
C PRO A 363 -26.75 5.33 14.45
N GLN A 364 -27.79 4.97 13.68
CA GLN A 364 -28.07 3.56 13.34
C GLN A 364 -26.97 2.95 12.45
N GLU A 365 -26.40 3.76 11.57
CA GLU A 365 -25.40 3.34 10.60
C GLU A 365 -23.97 3.47 11.13
N LEU A 366 -23.68 4.53 11.90
CA LEU A 366 -22.32 4.92 12.24
C LEU A 366 -21.93 4.73 13.71
N ALA A 367 -22.87 4.62 14.66
CA ALA A 367 -22.51 4.52 16.08
C ALA A 367 -21.59 3.31 16.33
N ARG A 368 -20.52 3.53 17.08
CA ARG A 368 -19.44 2.58 17.39
C ARG A 368 -19.46 2.15 18.85
N LEU A 369 -20.14 2.86 19.74
CA LEU A 369 -20.07 2.59 21.18
C LEU A 369 -20.41 1.14 21.51
N GLU A 370 -21.57 0.63 21.09
CA GLU A 370 -21.99 -0.76 21.36
C GLU A 370 -21.01 -1.80 20.78
N THR A 371 -20.44 -1.53 19.60
CA THR A 371 -19.44 -2.43 19.01
C THR A 371 -18.14 -2.42 19.80
N LEU A 372 -17.69 -1.26 20.27
CA LEU A 372 -16.49 -1.12 21.11
C LEU A 372 -16.69 -1.78 22.47
N GLU A 373 -17.88 -1.68 23.07
CA GLU A 373 -18.19 -2.35 24.33
C GLU A 373 -18.11 -3.88 24.20
N ARG A 374 -18.64 -4.44 23.11
CA ARG A 374 -18.54 -5.88 22.81
C ARG A 374 -17.09 -6.33 22.62
N ASP A 375 -16.31 -5.57 21.87
CA ASP A 375 -14.90 -5.90 21.64
C ASP A 375 -14.07 -5.80 22.93
N LEU A 376 -14.32 -4.79 23.77
CA LEU A 376 -13.64 -4.64 25.05
C LEU A 376 -14.04 -5.72 26.05
N GLU A 377 -15.31 -6.12 26.11
CA GLU A 377 -15.74 -7.24 26.95
C GLU A 377 -15.08 -8.55 26.53
N PHE A 378 -15.01 -8.81 25.22
CA PHE A 378 -14.33 -9.99 24.68
C PHE A 378 -12.83 -9.99 25.03
N LEU A 379 -12.14 -8.84 24.86
CA LEU A 379 -10.69 -8.75 25.00
C LEU A 379 -10.21 -8.61 26.44
N LEU A 380 -10.97 -7.94 27.31
CA LEU A 380 -10.58 -7.60 28.69
C LEU A 380 -11.41 -8.34 29.75
N GLY A 381 -12.51 -9.00 29.36
CA GLY A 381 -13.43 -9.73 30.23
C GLY A 381 -14.60 -8.87 30.73
N LYS A 382 -15.52 -9.48 31.50
CA LYS A 382 -16.75 -8.83 32.02
C LYS A 382 -16.51 -7.53 32.79
N ASN A 383 -15.36 -7.41 33.46
CA ASN A 383 -14.99 -6.21 34.23
C ASN A 383 -14.13 -5.23 33.40
N TRP A 384 -14.26 -5.23 32.08
CA TRP A 384 -13.43 -4.40 31.19
C TRP A 384 -13.46 -2.90 31.54
N ARG A 385 -14.59 -2.40 32.05
CA ARG A 385 -14.75 -0.99 32.45
C ARG A 385 -13.76 -0.56 33.53
N GLU A 386 -13.41 -1.45 34.45
CA GLU A 386 -12.43 -1.21 35.51
C GLU A 386 -10.98 -1.28 34.99
N ARG A 387 -10.79 -1.80 33.77
CA ARG A 387 -9.49 -2.06 33.14
C ARG A 387 -9.15 -1.07 32.03
N ILE A 388 -10.02 -0.09 31.77
CA ILE A 388 -9.77 0.95 30.78
C ILE A 388 -8.56 1.78 31.24
N ALA A 389 -7.54 1.79 30.41
CA ALA A 389 -6.38 2.64 30.58
C ALA A 389 -6.14 3.37 29.25
N VAL A 390 -6.05 4.70 29.31
CA VAL A 390 -5.88 5.56 28.13
C VAL A 390 -4.82 6.62 28.38
N PRO A 391 -4.07 7.05 27.36
CA PRO A 391 -3.08 8.12 27.51
C PRO A 391 -3.74 9.48 27.73
N ALA A 392 -2.96 10.43 28.25
CA ALA A 392 -3.39 11.83 28.46
C ALA A 392 -3.93 12.49 27.17
N ALA A 393 -3.39 12.15 26.00
CA ALA A 393 -3.92 12.60 24.71
C ALA A 393 -5.40 12.23 24.50
N THR A 394 -5.83 11.05 24.95
CA THR A 394 -7.24 10.63 24.86
C THR A 394 -8.12 11.54 25.69
N HIS A 395 -7.71 11.88 26.92
CA HIS A 395 -8.44 12.82 27.76
C HIS A 395 -8.53 14.21 27.13
N ARG A 396 -7.42 14.75 26.58
CA ARG A 396 -7.43 16.03 25.86
C ARG A 396 -8.41 16.02 24.69
N TYR A 397 -8.44 14.94 23.92
CA TYR A 397 -9.39 14.79 22.81
C TYR A 397 -10.84 14.80 23.34
N THR A 398 -11.19 13.94 24.30
CA THR A 398 -12.55 13.92 24.86
C THR A 398 -12.98 15.24 25.49
N GLN A 399 -12.04 15.98 26.10
CA GLN A 399 -12.30 17.32 26.64
C GLN A 399 -12.63 18.31 25.52
N ARG A 400 -11.89 18.30 24.41
CA ARG A 400 -12.19 19.18 23.27
C ARG A 400 -13.58 18.90 22.71
N LEU A 401 -13.96 17.64 22.54
CA LEU A 401 -15.29 17.25 22.04
C LEU A 401 -16.41 17.82 22.92
N ARG A 402 -16.27 17.70 24.26
CA ARG A 402 -17.22 18.25 25.23
C ARG A 402 -17.25 19.79 25.23
N GLN A 403 -16.09 20.42 24.97
CA GLN A 403 -15.98 21.87 24.89
C GLN A 403 -16.72 22.40 23.65
N ILE A 404 -16.38 21.90 22.46
CA ILE A 404 -17.00 22.39 21.21
C ILE A 404 -18.49 22.09 21.16
N SER A 405 -18.93 20.97 21.75
CA SER A 405 -20.35 20.66 21.88
C SER A 405 -21.17 21.75 22.60
N LYS A 406 -20.56 22.49 23.53
CA LYS A 406 -21.23 23.57 24.27
C LYS A 406 -21.03 24.93 23.62
N GLU A 407 -19.82 25.18 23.12
CA GLU A 407 -19.42 26.51 22.64
C GLU A 407 -19.73 26.71 21.17
N ASN A 408 -19.48 25.69 20.33
CA ASN A 408 -19.59 25.76 18.87
C ASN A 408 -19.97 24.37 18.30
N PRO A 409 -21.24 23.92 18.44
CA PRO A 409 -21.66 22.55 18.09
C PRO A 409 -21.37 22.16 16.64
N ILE A 410 -21.33 23.14 15.72
CA ILE A 410 -21.01 22.90 14.32
C ILE A 410 -19.65 22.22 14.12
N PHE A 411 -18.68 22.45 15.00
CA PHE A 411 -17.36 21.83 14.92
C PHE A 411 -17.36 20.32 15.20
N LEU A 412 -18.44 19.76 15.76
CA LEU A 412 -18.61 18.30 15.85
C LEU A 412 -18.61 17.63 14.47
N LEU A 413 -19.04 18.35 13.43
CA LEU A 413 -18.99 17.89 12.04
C LEU A 413 -17.58 17.49 11.61
N ALA A 414 -16.57 18.29 11.95
CA ALA A 414 -15.18 18.03 11.62
C ALA A 414 -14.65 16.74 12.26
N HIS A 415 -15.03 16.47 13.50
CA HIS A 415 -14.64 15.26 14.23
C HIS A 415 -15.38 14.02 13.75
N ALA A 416 -16.70 14.13 13.53
CA ALA A 416 -17.51 13.06 12.97
C ALA A 416 -17.01 12.67 11.56
N TYR A 417 -16.71 13.65 10.70
CA TYR A 417 -16.10 13.42 9.39
C TYR A 417 -14.78 12.65 9.51
N THR A 418 -13.85 13.16 10.32
CA THR A 418 -12.49 12.59 10.47
C THR A 418 -12.54 11.15 10.96
N ARG A 419 -13.42 10.85 11.92
CA ARG A 419 -13.56 9.51 12.50
C ARG A 419 -14.34 8.56 11.58
N TYR A 420 -15.62 8.83 11.33
CA TYR A 420 -16.48 7.87 10.64
C TYR A 420 -16.07 7.59 9.20
N LEU A 421 -15.64 8.61 8.43
CA LEU A 421 -15.17 8.34 7.06
C LEU A 421 -13.81 7.63 7.03
N GLY A 422 -12.99 7.83 8.06
CA GLY A 422 -11.77 7.05 8.28
C GLY A 422 -12.09 5.57 8.53
N ASP A 423 -13.07 5.29 9.39
CA ASP A 423 -13.47 3.92 9.73
C ASP A 423 -14.10 3.17 8.53
N LEU A 424 -14.92 3.86 7.74
CA LEU A 424 -15.52 3.36 6.49
C LEU A 424 -14.53 3.31 5.31
N SER A 425 -13.27 3.70 5.52
CA SER A 425 -12.22 3.69 4.51
C SER A 425 -11.02 2.86 4.99
N GLY A 426 -10.03 3.49 5.62
CA GLY A 426 -8.83 2.82 6.13
C GLY A 426 -9.15 1.80 7.21
N GLY A 427 -10.17 2.06 8.06
CA GLY A 427 -10.60 1.15 9.11
C GLY A 427 -10.96 -0.26 8.61
N GLN A 428 -11.57 -0.38 7.44
CA GLN A 428 -11.91 -1.67 6.83
C GLN A 428 -10.67 -2.50 6.45
N VAL A 429 -9.57 -1.83 6.11
CA VAL A 429 -8.28 -2.48 5.85
C VAL A 429 -7.64 -2.88 7.18
N LEU A 430 -7.66 -1.99 8.18
CA LEU A 430 -7.10 -2.24 9.50
C LEU A 430 -7.78 -3.43 10.20
N GLY A 431 -9.10 -3.58 10.11
CA GLY A 431 -9.81 -4.73 10.68
C GLY A 431 -9.35 -6.08 10.13
N ARG A 432 -9.12 -6.16 8.80
CA ARG A 432 -8.58 -7.37 8.16
C ARG A 432 -7.14 -7.66 8.59
N ILE A 433 -6.34 -6.61 8.77
CA ILE A 433 -4.98 -6.74 9.30
C ILE A 433 -5.03 -7.26 10.73
N THR A 434 -5.84 -6.67 11.61
CA THR A 434 -6.01 -7.11 13.01
C THR A 434 -6.40 -8.58 13.08
N GLN A 435 -7.42 -8.99 12.30
CA GLN A 435 -7.89 -10.37 12.27
C GLN A 435 -6.74 -11.34 11.97
N LYS A 436 -5.96 -11.03 10.93
CA LYS A 436 -4.84 -11.85 10.48
C LYS A 436 -3.69 -11.84 11.50
N SER A 437 -3.28 -10.67 11.97
CA SER A 437 -2.12 -10.51 12.88
C SER A 437 -2.36 -11.13 14.25
N LEU A 438 -3.59 -11.08 14.76
CA LEU A 438 -3.94 -11.62 16.07
C LEU A 438 -4.51 -13.05 16.01
N GLY A 439 -4.66 -13.62 14.82
CA GLY A 439 -5.21 -14.97 14.64
C GLY A 439 -6.65 -15.11 15.15
N LEU A 440 -7.46 -14.06 15.06
CA LEU A 440 -8.84 -14.08 15.53
C LEU A 440 -9.70 -14.91 14.56
N SER A 441 -10.45 -15.86 15.13
CA SER A 441 -11.41 -16.67 14.36
C SER A 441 -12.80 -16.06 14.52
N GLY A 442 -13.39 -15.58 13.42
CA GLY A 442 -14.69 -14.91 13.43
C GLY A 442 -14.62 -13.39 13.61
N GLU A 443 -15.73 -12.81 14.07
CA GLU A 443 -15.94 -11.35 14.23
C GLU A 443 -15.73 -10.85 15.67
N GLU A 444 -15.55 -11.76 16.64
CA GLU A 444 -15.37 -11.41 18.05
C GLU A 444 -14.06 -10.62 18.24
N GLY A 445 -14.16 -9.48 18.94
CA GLY A 445 -13.04 -8.57 19.11
C GLY A 445 -12.74 -7.71 17.87
N LEU A 446 -13.57 -7.72 16.83
CA LEU A 446 -13.45 -6.90 15.61
C LEU A 446 -14.73 -6.14 15.26
N SER A 447 -15.74 -6.15 16.15
CA SER A 447 -17.05 -5.54 15.94
C SER A 447 -16.97 -4.07 15.54
N PHE A 448 -16.01 -3.32 16.08
CA PHE A 448 -15.79 -1.90 15.75
C PHE A 448 -15.67 -1.65 14.24
N PHE A 449 -15.04 -2.57 13.52
CA PHE A 449 -14.81 -2.47 12.08
C PHE A 449 -16.05 -2.87 11.25
N SER A 450 -17.07 -3.47 11.87
CA SER A 450 -18.29 -3.91 11.19
C SER A 450 -19.37 -2.83 11.22
N PHE A 451 -19.99 -2.55 10.07
CA PHE A 451 -21.05 -1.55 9.90
C PHE A 451 -22.33 -2.21 9.37
N PRO A 452 -23.08 -2.94 10.20
CA PRO A 452 -24.26 -3.69 9.74
C PRO A 452 -25.37 -2.78 9.19
N GLY A 453 -25.47 -1.55 9.67
CA GLY A 453 -26.39 -0.52 9.13
C GLY A 453 -25.96 0.07 7.79
N VAL A 454 -24.76 -0.24 7.29
CA VAL A 454 -24.20 0.30 6.04
C VAL A 454 -24.06 -0.80 4.99
N THR A 455 -25.02 -0.89 4.07
CA THR A 455 -25.00 -1.91 3.00
C THR A 455 -23.85 -1.70 2.00
N SER A 456 -23.45 -0.45 1.75
CA SER A 456 -22.35 -0.12 0.84
C SER A 456 -21.53 1.05 1.40
N PRO A 457 -20.31 0.79 1.91
CA PRO A 457 -19.46 1.84 2.46
C PRO A 457 -19.20 2.99 1.47
N ASN A 458 -18.99 2.69 0.19
CA ASN A 458 -18.74 3.73 -0.82
C ASN A 458 -19.96 4.62 -1.07
N ARG A 459 -21.15 4.04 -1.21
CA ARG A 459 -22.39 4.83 -1.38
C ARG A 459 -22.69 5.65 -0.13
N PHE A 460 -22.50 5.07 1.06
CA PHE A 460 -22.73 5.78 2.30
C PHE A 460 -21.76 6.95 2.50
N LYS A 461 -20.48 6.80 2.16
CA LYS A 461 -19.52 7.92 2.18
C LYS A 461 -19.89 9.04 1.20
N GLN A 462 -20.46 8.72 0.04
CA GLN A 462 -20.97 9.72 -0.90
C GLN A 462 -22.19 10.44 -0.33
N LEU A 463 -23.14 9.70 0.24
CA LEU A 463 -24.31 10.25 0.94
C LEU A 463 -23.87 11.19 2.07
N TYR A 464 -22.97 10.74 2.93
CA TYR A 464 -22.46 11.52 4.06
C TYR A 464 -21.81 12.82 3.59
N ARG A 465 -20.96 12.79 2.55
CA ARG A 465 -20.36 14.00 1.96
C ARG A 465 -21.42 14.95 1.40
N SER A 466 -22.40 14.43 0.67
CA SER A 466 -23.50 15.24 0.13
C SER A 466 -24.29 15.94 1.24
N ARG A 467 -24.61 15.22 2.32
CA ARG A 467 -25.28 15.80 3.49
C ARG A 467 -24.44 16.85 4.20
N MET A 468 -23.14 16.61 4.34
CA MET A 468 -22.21 17.57 4.90
C MET A 468 -22.09 18.83 4.04
N ASN A 469 -22.09 18.70 2.71
CA ASN A 469 -22.05 19.84 1.79
C ASN A 469 -23.34 20.67 1.81
N SER A 470 -24.47 20.09 2.25
CA SER A 470 -25.74 20.81 2.43
C SER A 470 -25.84 21.65 3.70
N VAL A 471 -24.84 21.59 4.59
CA VAL A 471 -24.82 22.42 5.80
C VAL A 471 -24.54 23.87 5.41
N GLU A 472 -25.47 24.75 5.71
CA GLU A 472 -25.30 26.20 5.53
C GLU A 472 -24.33 26.73 6.59
N LEU A 473 -23.24 27.34 6.13
CA LEU A 473 -22.18 27.90 6.97
C LEU A 473 -21.89 29.32 6.53
N THR A 474 -21.72 30.21 7.51
CA THR A 474 -21.02 31.48 7.28
C THR A 474 -19.55 31.23 6.95
N GLU A 475 -18.88 32.22 6.37
CA GLU A 475 -17.45 32.10 6.05
C GLU A 475 -16.57 31.88 7.30
N GLU A 476 -16.96 32.46 8.44
CA GLU A 476 -16.26 32.27 9.72
C GLU A 476 -16.45 30.84 10.26
N GLU A 477 -17.67 30.32 10.24
CA GLU A 477 -17.94 28.94 10.65
C GLU A 477 -17.25 27.93 9.72
N ARG A 478 -17.24 28.20 8.41
CA ARG A 478 -16.56 27.36 7.42
C ARG A 478 -15.08 27.27 7.72
N GLU A 479 -14.40 28.40 7.86
CA GLU A 479 -12.97 28.43 8.23
C GLU A 479 -12.72 27.73 9.56
N GLY A 480 -13.59 27.96 10.56
CA GLY A 480 -13.53 27.28 11.85
C GLY A 480 -13.64 25.76 11.75
N VAL A 481 -14.54 25.24 10.91
CA VAL A 481 -14.70 23.81 10.64
C VAL A 481 -13.45 23.23 9.97
N LEU A 482 -12.86 23.93 9.01
CA LEU A 482 -11.62 23.49 8.35
C LEU A 482 -10.46 23.37 9.33
N GLN A 483 -10.28 24.39 10.19
CA GLN A 483 -9.26 24.38 11.23
C GLN A 483 -9.52 23.28 12.27
N GLU A 484 -10.78 23.06 12.66
CA GLU A 484 -11.11 21.97 13.58
C GLU A 484 -10.87 20.60 12.95
N ALA A 485 -11.06 20.43 11.65
CA ALA A 485 -10.77 19.16 10.97
C ALA A 485 -9.27 18.83 11.03
N VAL A 486 -8.40 19.81 10.77
CA VAL A 486 -6.94 19.65 10.97
C VAL A 486 -6.65 19.28 12.43
N ARG A 487 -7.25 19.99 13.39
CA ARG A 487 -7.09 19.72 14.81
C ARG A 487 -7.57 18.31 15.21
N ALA A 488 -8.64 17.80 14.60
CA ALA A 488 -9.12 16.43 14.80
C ALA A 488 -8.07 15.40 14.39
N PHE A 489 -7.37 15.61 13.27
CA PHE A 489 -6.24 14.76 12.90
C PHE A 489 -5.07 14.88 13.89
N GLU A 490 -4.74 16.09 14.34
CA GLU A 490 -3.69 16.28 15.37
C GLU A 490 -3.98 15.51 16.65
N PHE A 491 -5.24 15.52 17.12
CA PHE A 491 -5.61 14.72 18.29
C PHE A 491 -5.44 13.22 18.05
N ASN A 492 -5.78 12.71 16.87
CA ASN A 492 -5.57 11.30 16.54
C ASN A 492 -4.07 10.94 16.54
N ILE A 493 -3.22 11.78 15.93
CA ILE A 493 -1.75 11.61 15.93
C ILE A 493 -1.22 11.56 17.37
N GLN A 494 -1.59 12.54 18.20
CA GLN A 494 -1.17 12.59 19.60
C GLN A 494 -1.63 11.35 20.40
N VAL A 495 -2.83 10.84 20.12
CA VAL A 495 -3.31 9.60 20.74
C VAL A 495 -2.44 8.42 20.32
N PHE A 496 -2.12 8.27 19.04
CA PHE A 496 -1.25 7.19 18.56
C PHE A 496 0.17 7.27 19.14
N ASP A 497 0.76 8.47 19.18
CA ASP A 497 2.09 8.69 19.74
C ASP A 497 2.13 8.41 21.26
N ASP A 498 1.14 8.87 22.02
CA ASP A 498 1.10 8.62 23.46
C ASP A 498 0.75 7.15 23.79
N LEU A 499 -0.04 6.47 22.95
CA LEU A 499 -0.26 5.02 23.06
C LEU A 499 1.06 4.26 22.93
N GLN A 500 1.88 4.63 21.94
CA GLN A 500 3.19 4.01 21.72
C GLN A 500 4.12 4.23 22.93
N LYS A 501 4.19 5.46 23.46
CA LYS A 501 4.96 5.76 24.68
C LYS A 501 4.48 4.94 25.87
N MET A 502 3.17 4.79 26.05
CA MET A 502 2.58 4.01 27.14
C MET A 502 3.00 2.54 27.05
N LEU A 503 3.01 1.96 25.85
CA LEU A 503 3.47 0.59 25.60
C LEU A 503 4.95 0.41 25.91
N THR A 504 5.81 1.32 25.44
CA THR A 504 7.25 1.27 25.73
C THR A 504 7.51 1.28 27.24
N VAL A 505 6.79 2.11 28.00
CA VAL A 505 6.92 2.17 29.47
C VAL A 505 6.45 0.86 30.12
N MET A 506 5.35 0.27 29.64
CA MET A 506 4.85 -1.03 30.12
C MET A 506 5.84 -2.16 29.86
N GLU A 507 6.45 -2.21 28.67
CA GLU A 507 7.48 -3.20 28.34
C GLU A 507 8.75 -3.03 29.19
N GLU A 508 9.21 -1.80 29.39
CA GLU A 508 10.36 -1.52 30.25
C GLU A 508 10.12 -1.92 31.71
N THR A 509 8.92 -1.66 32.23
CA THR A 509 8.57 -2.03 33.61
C THR A 509 8.47 -3.54 33.78
N ASP A 510 7.89 -4.27 32.83
CA ASP A 510 7.87 -5.73 32.80
C ASP A 510 9.29 -6.32 32.76
N ILE A 511 10.19 -5.77 31.92
CA ILE A 511 11.59 -6.21 31.84
C ILE A 511 12.33 -5.96 33.17
N ARG A 512 12.12 -4.78 33.79
CA ARG A 512 12.72 -4.46 35.09
C ARG A 512 12.22 -5.39 36.18
N GLN A 513 10.91 -5.70 36.22
CA GLN A 513 10.33 -6.63 37.18
C GLN A 513 10.88 -8.06 36.99
N ARG A 514 10.95 -8.56 35.75
CA ARG A 514 11.52 -9.88 35.45
C ARG A 514 13.01 -9.98 35.80
N ARG A 515 13.78 -8.89 35.62
CA ARG A 515 15.19 -8.82 36.03
C ARG A 515 15.35 -8.77 37.55
N ALA A 516 14.44 -8.10 38.26
CA ALA A 516 14.43 -8.05 39.72
C ALA A 516 14.09 -9.43 40.32
N THR A 517 13.13 -10.17 39.76
CA THR A 517 12.79 -11.54 40.19
C THR A 517 13.88 -12.55 39.87
N HIS A 518 14.66 -12.36 38.80
CA HIS A 518 15.82 -13.22 38.51
C HIS A 518 17.06 -12.92 39.38
N LYS A 519 17.20 -11.68 39.90
CA LYS A 519 18.29 -11.32 40.82
C LYS A 519 18.04 -11.72 42.28
N SER A 520 16.82 -12.15 42.64
CA SER A 520 16.48 -12.57 44.01
C SER A 520 16.61 -14.08 44.26
N THR A 521 17.15 -14.86 43.32
CA THR A 521 17.48 -16.28 43.52
C THR A 521 18.99 -16.50 43.43
N SER A 522 19.67 -16.34 44.57
CA SER A 522 21.00 -16.91 44.80
C SER A 522 20.85 -18.36 45.30
N PRO A 523 21.79 -19.27 44.95
CA PRO A 523 21.69 -20.67 45.33
C PRO A 523 22.12 -20.86 46.78
N GLY A 524 21.16 -21.11 47.66
CA GLY A 524 21.42 -21.51 49.04
C GLY A 524 20.32 -21.09 50.00
N ASP A 525 19.22 -21.82 50.03
CA ASP A 525 18.82 -22.57 51.23
C ASP A 525 17.58 -23.44 50.94
N GLN A 526 17.56 -24.64 51.49
CA GLN A 526 16.45 -25.58 51.37
C GLN A 526 15.39 -25.35 52.46
N SER A 527 14.14 -25.63 52.09
CA SER A 527 12.95 -25.85 52.94
C SER A 527 12.17 -24.56 53.29
N VAL A 528 10.85 -24.41 53.21
CA VAL A 528 9.67 -25.30 53.10
C VAL A 528 8.52 -24.44 52.51
N ALA A 529 7.73 -24.96 51.55
CA ALA A 529 6.25 -24.82 51.56
C ALA A 529 5.59 -25.42 50.28
N ARG A 530 5.15 -26.66 50.45
CA ARG A 530 3.86 -27.25 50.03
C ARG A 530 3.12 -26.63 48.84
N THR A 531 3.13 -27.40 47.75
CA THR A 531 1.96 -27.94 47.02
C THR A 531 0.68 -27.10 46.98
N PHE A 532 0.35 -26.60 45.79
CA PHE A 532 -1.00 -26.63 45.25
C PHE A 532 -0.94 -27.09 43.79
N GLN A 533 -1.28 -28.35 43.56
CA GLN A 533 -1.62 -28.90 42.25
C GLN A 533 -3.15 -28.96 42.13
N LEU A 534 -3.67 -28.63 40.95
CA LEU A 534 -4.84 -29.25 40.28
C LEU A 534 -5.08 -28.50 38.94
N PRO A 535 -5.66 -29.13 37.91
CA PRO A 535 -5.23 -30.37 37.27
C PRO A 535 -5.10 -30.22 35.73
N THR A 536 -4.07 -30.86 35.17
CA THR A 536 -4.06 -31.25 33.75
C THR A 536 -4.63 -32.66 33.64
N SER A 537 -5.80 -32.79 33.01
CA SER A 537 -6.30 -34.06 32.46
C SER A 537 -6.70 -33.80 31.00
N LEU A 538 -5.81 -34.11 30.06
CA LEU A 538 -5.78 -35.34 29.26
C LEU A 538 -6.82 -35.35 28.14
N VAL A 539 -6.38 -35.01 26.92
CA VAL A 539 -6.49 -35.94 25.78
C VAL A 539 -5.17 -35.93 25.00
N SER A 540 -4.45 -37.02 25.16
CA SER A 540 -3.39 -37.50 24.29
C SER A 540 -4.01 -38.02 22.99
N ALA A 541 -3.44 -37.67 21.84
CA ALA A 541 -3.55 -38.46 20.62
C ALA A 541 -2.26 -38.35 19.79
N SER A 542 -1.86 -39.49 19.22
CA SER A 542 -0.52 -39.89 18.77
C SER A 542 -0.08 -39.30 17.40
N PRO A 543 1.18 -39.53 16.97
CA PRO A 543 1.76 -38.95 15.73
C PRO A 543 1.15 -39.44 14.41
N VAL A 544 0.09 -40.28 14.45
CA VAL A 544 -0.63 -40.77 13.27
C VAL A 544 -1.80 -39.85 12.88
N MET A 545 -2.10 -38.82 13.69
CA MET A 545 -3.03 -37.74 13.32
C MET A 545 -2.31 -36.48 12.80
N ARG A 546 -1.16 -36.66 12.13
CA ARG A 546 -0.49 -35.63 11.30
C ARG A 546 -0.53 -35.95 9.80
N LEU A 547 -1.29 -36.98 9.40
CA LEU A 547 -1.37 -37.45 8.00
C LEU A 547 -2.80 -37.56 7.44
N VAL A 548 -3.78 -36.81 7.99
CA VAL A 548 -5.13 -36.69 7.39
C VAL A 548 -5.60 -35.23 7.24
N LEU A 549 -4.86 -34.24 7.75
CA LEU A 549 -5.06 -32.83 7.36
C LEU A 549 -4.10 -32.44 6.21
N GLY A 550 -3.93 -33.38 5.27
CA GLY A 550 -3.08 -33.28 4.09
C GLY A 550 -3.83 -33.46 2.77
N VAL A 551 -5.16 -33.58 2.76
CA VAL A 551 -5.94 -33.85 1.52
C VAL A 551 -7.26 -33.07 1.41
N CYS A 552 -7.52 -32.04 2.24
CA CYS A 552 -8.71 -31.17 2.06
C CYS A 552 -8.40 -29.66 2.04
N ILE A 553 -7.27 -29.27 1.43
CA ILE A 553 -7.06 -27.90 0.90
C ILE A 553 -6.63 -28.03 -0.57
N ALA A 554 -7.42 -28.78 -1.32
CA ALA A 554 -7.56 -28.66 -2.76
C ALA A 554 -9.05 -28.37 -2.98
N LEU A 555 -9.37 -27.26 -3.65
CA LEU A 555 -10.71 -26.69 -3.91
C LEU A 555 -11.27 -25.67 -2.90
N ALA A 556 -10.57 -24.54 -2.68
CA ALA A 556 -11.21 -23.30 -2.20
C ALA A 556 -10.50 -22.00 -2.66
N VAL A 557 -10.01 -21.95 -3.91
CA VAL A 557 -9.55 -20.69 -4.56
C VAL A 557 -10.17 -20.50 -5.96
N ALA A 558 -11.24 -21.21 -6.26
CA ALA A 558 -12.13 -20.90 -7.38
C ALA A 558 -13.54 -20.70 -6.80
N VAL A 559 -14.23 -19.67 -7.29
CA VAL A 559 -15.55 -19.14 -6.85
C VAL A 559 -15.47 -18.01 -5.81
N GLY A 560 -15.28 -16.79 -6.33
CA GLY A 560 -15.44 -15.53 -5.59
C GLY A 560 -15.60 -14.30 -6.50
N MET A 561 -16.04 -14.48 -7.75
CA MET A 561 -16.33 -13.38 -8.70
C MET A 561 -17.72 -13.49 -9.35
N TYR A 562 -18.69 -14.07 -8.64
CA TYR A 562 -20.11 -13.90 -8.95
C TYR A 562 -20.86 -13.60 -7.66
N ALA A 563 -21.17 -12.32 -7.42
CA ALA A 563 -22.45 -11.83 -6.89
C ALA A 563 -22.36 -10.33 -6.52
N ARG A 564 -22.92 -9.50 -7.41
CA ARG A 564 -23.46 -8.13 -7.26
C ARG A 564 -22.52 -6.94 -7.13
#